data_AF-A0A9E6CKJ6-F1
#
_entry.id   AF-A0A9E6CKJ6-F1
#
_cell.length_a   1.000
_cell.length_b   1.000
_cell.length_c   1.000
_cell.angle_alpha   90.00
_cell.angle_beta   90.00
_cell.angle_gamma   90.00
#
_symmetry.space_group_name_H-M   'P 1'
#
loop_
_entity.id
_entity.type
_entity.pdbx_description
1 polymer ?
#
loop_
_entity_poly.entity_id
_entity_poly.type
_entity_poly.pdbx_seq_one_letter_code
_entity_poly.pdbx_strand_id
1 'polypeptide(L)'
;METKDVTTGDLLEFMQENMATKHDLAELGSELRGEMASMEHRILDSMDNKLGDLKGDLVVMMRKEDAKVTELIRILADKDVLSPDEANKLRSLEPFPQR
;
A
#
# COMPACT_ATOMS: atom_id res chain seq x y z
N MET A 1 -10.93 64.96 -2.54
CA MET A 1 -11.36 63.55 -2.54
C MET A 1 -12.55 63.49 -1.61
N GLU A 2 -13.76 63.37 -2.16
CA GLU A 2 -14.97 63.13 -1.35
C GLU A 2 -14.85 61.75 -0.71
N THR A 3 -14.91 61.69 0.61
CA THR A 3 -15.11 60.46 1.35
C THR A 3 -16.57 60.05 1.15
N LYS A 4 -16.82 59.04 0.31
CA LYS A 4 -18.13 58.39 0.28
C LYS A 4 -18.37 57.77 1.65
N ASP A 5 -19.35 58.29 2.38
CA ASP A 5 -19.78 57.71 3.64
C ASP A 5 -20.36 56.32 3.37
N VAL A 6 -19.69 55.29 3.89
CA VAL A 6 -20.15 53.90 3.80
C VAL A 6 -21.41 53.78 4.66
N THR A 7 -22.52 53.41 4.05
CA THR A 7 -23.78 53.25 4.75
C THR A 7 -23.85 51.87 5.41
N THR A 8 -24.69 51.74 6.44
CA THR A 8 -25.00 50.44 7.05
C THR A 8 -25.57 49.45 6.02
N GLY A 9 -26.22 49.95 4.96
CA GLY A 9 -26.70 49.14 3.84
C GLY A 9 -25.54 48.53 3.04
N ASP A 10 -24.54 49.34 2.70
CA ASP A 10 -23.34 48.89 1.96
C ASP A 10 -22.56 47.82 2.75
N LEU A 11 -22.51 47.95 4.08
CA LEU A 11 -21.91 46.95 4.97
C LEU A 11 -22.71 45.65 5.01
N LEU A 12 -24.04 45.71 5.04
CA LEU A 12 -24.90 44.53 5.07
C LEU A 12 -24.88 43.78 3.73
N GLU A 13 -24.86 44.49 2.61
CA GLU A 13 -24.72 43.91 1.27
C GLU A 13 -23.37 43.20 1.12
N PHE A 14 -22.28 43.87 1.49
CA PHE A 14 -20.94 43.26 1.49
C PHE A 14 -20.87 42.01 2.38
N MET A 15 -21.48 42.05 3.57
CA MET A 15 -21.54 40.91 4.49
C MET A 15 -22.37 39.76 3.93
N GLN A 16 -23.45 40.02 3.20
CA GLN A 16 -24.25 38.98 2.54
C GLN A 16 -23.53 38.36 1.34
N GLU A 17 -22.79 39.15 0.57
CA GLU A 17 -22.03 38.68 -0.58
C GLU A 17 -20.82 37.81 -0.19
N ASN A 18 -20.25 38.02 1.00
CA ASN A 18 -19.01 37.38 1.42
C ASN A 18 -19.16 36.37 2.58
N MET A 19 -20.34 36.26 3.20
CA MET A 19 -20.55 35.25 4.24
C MET A 19 -20.91 33.89 3.64
N ALA A 20 -20.12 32.88 4.03
CA ALA A 20 -20.54 31.49 3.87
C ALA A 20 -21.73 31.22 4.81
N THR A 21 -22.78 30.64 4.25
CA THR A 21 -23.94 30.17 5.00
C THR A 21 -23.62 28.84 5.69
N LYS A 22 -24.47 28.46 6.65
CA LYS A 22 -24.40 27.11 7.25
C LYS A 22 -24.62 26.01 6.21
N HIS A 23 -25.33 26.31 5.12
CA HIS A 23 -25.55 25.37 4.03
C HIS A 23 -24.26 25.14 3.24
N ASP A 24 -23.56 26.20 2.87
CA ASP A 24 -22.28 26.13 2.15
C ASP A 24 -21.22 25.35 2.95
N LEU A 25 -21.17 25.57 4.27
CA LEU A 25 -20.30 24.80 5.16
C LEU A 25 -20.70 23.32 5.25
N ALA A 26 -21.99 23.00 5.18
CA ALA A 26 -22.46 21.62 5.21
C ALA A 26 -22.17 20.88 3.89
N GLU A 27 -22.32 21.57 2.76
CA GLU A 27 -21.98 21.07 1.43
C GLU A 27 -20.47 20.79 1.32
N LEU A 28 -19.63 21.77 1.67
CA LEU A 28 -18.18 21.60 1.71
C LEU A 28 -17.76 20.45 2.65
N GLY A 29 -18.40 20.33 3.81
CA GLY A 29 -18.15 19.23 4.74
C GLY A 29 -18.55 17.86 4.18
N SER A 30 -19.57 17.81 3.32
CA SER A 30 -19.99 16.59 2.63
C SER A 30 -19.00 16.20 1.53
N GLU A 31 -18.57 17.17 0.72
CA GLU A 31 -17.57 16.97 -0.34
C GLU A 31 -16.24 16.48 0.24
N LEU A 32 -15.75 17.15 1.29
CA LEU A 32 -14.51 16.77 1.97
C LEU A 32 -14.58 15.34 2.51
N ARG A 33 -15.71 14.92 3.09
CA ARG A 33 -15.90 13.53 3.52
C ARG A 33 -15.84 12.54 2.36
N GLY A 34 -16.43 12.88 1.21
CA GLY A 34 -16.37 12.07 0.00
C GLY A 34 -14.94 11.93 -0.55
N GLU A 35 -14.19 13.02 -0.59
CA GLU A 35 -12.79 13.02 -1.01
C GLU A 35 -11.90 12.20 -0.05
N MET A 36 -12.13 12.34 1.26
CA MET A 36 -11.42 11.56 2.28
C MET A 36 -11.68 10.06 2.12
N ALA A 37 -12.94 9.64 1.95
CA ALA A 37 -13.27 8.23 1.71
C ALA A 37 -12.61 7.71 0.43
N SER A 38 -12.60 8.51 -0.64
CA SER A 38 -11.95 8.15 -1.91
C SER A 38 -10.42 8.08 -1.77
N MET A 39 -9.82 8.90 -0.90
CA MET A 39 -8.40 8.84 -0.58
C MET A 39 -8.05 7.59 0.23
N GLU A 40 -8.88 7.25 1.22
CA GLU A 40 -8.71 6.03 2.02
C GLU A 40 -8.70 4.77 1.14
N HIS A 41 -9.68 4.64 0.24
CA HIS A 41 -9.73 3.52 -0.69
C HIS A 41 -8.49 3.42 -1.58
N ARG A 42 -8.02 4.54 -2.15
CA ARG A 42 -6.80 4.54 -2.98
C ARG A 42 -5.55 4.12 -2.21
N ILE A 43 -5.46 4.48 -0.93
CA ILE A 43 -4.35 4.06 -0.07
C ILE A 43 -4.42 2.55 0.16
N LEU A 44 -5.60 2.03 0.51
CA LEU A 44 -5.80 0.60 0.73
C LEU A 44 -5.49 -0.21 -0.53
N ASP A 45 -6.01 0.21 -1.69
CA ASP A 45 -5.72 -0.44 -2.98
C ASP A 45 -4.21 -0.43 -3.29
N SER A 46 -3.51 0.67 -3.00
CA SER A 46 -2.07 0.75 -3.20
C SER A 46 -1.30 -0.18 -2.25
N MET A 47 -1.76 -0.30 -1.01
CA MET A 47 -1.17 -1.21 -0.02
C MET A 47 -1.38 -2.67 -0.42
N ASP A 48 -2.59 -3.04 -0.84
CA ASP A 48 -2.91 -4.40 -1.27
C ASP A 48 -2.08 -4.83 -2.47
N ASN A 49 -1.90 -3.94 -3.46
CA ASN A 49 -1.03 -4.21 -4.61
C ASN A 49 0.42 -4.43 -4.18
N LYS A 50 0.98 -3.57 -3.33
CA LYS A 50 2.36 -3.71 -2.83
C LYS A 50 2.54 -4.98 -2.00
N LEU A 51 1.55 -5.36 -1.20
CA LEU A 51 1.55 -6.60 -0.43
C LEU A 51 1.50 -7.83 -1.36
N GLY A 52 0.72 -7.74 -2.43
CA GLY A 52 0.67 -8.74 -3.51
C GLY A 52 2.04 -8.93 -4.17
N ASP A 53 2.68 -7.84 -4.57
CA ASP A 53 4.01 -7.84 -5.19
C ASP A 53 5.05 -8.43 -4.25
N LEU A 54 5.11 -7.95 -3.00
CA LEU A 54 6.05 -8.45 -1.99
C LEU A 54 5.89 -9.95 -1.74
N LYS A 55 4.64 -10.43 -1.67
CA LYS A 55 4.36 -11.87 -1.53
C LYS A 55 4.86 -12.65 -2.75
N GLY A 56 4.64 -12.12 -3.95
CA GLY A 56 5.14 -12.70 -5.20
C GLY A 56 6.67 -12.81 -5.21
N ASP A 57 7.35 -11.71 -4.89
CA ASP A 57 8.81 -11.64 -4.82
C ASP A 57 9.37 -12.62 -3.79
N LEU A 58 8.77 -12.69 -2.59
CA LEU A 58 9.18 -13.62 -1.55
C LEU A 58 9.05 -15.07 -2.02
N VAL A 59 7.95 -15.44 -2.69
CA VAL A 59 7.78 -16.79 -3.25
C VAL A 59 8.87 -17.09 -4.29
N VAL A 60 9.17 -16.15 -5.18
CA VAL A 60 10.22 -16.33 -6.19
C VAL A 60 11.60 -16.47 -5.55
N MET A 61 11.92 -15.65 -4.54
CA MET A 61 13.18 -15.73 -3.81
C MET A 61 13.32 -17.08 -3.09
N MET A 62 12.30 -17.51 -2.37
CA MET A 62 12.32 -18.79 -1.64
C MET A 62 12.50 -19.98 -2.58
N ARG A 63 11.85 -19.97 -3.76
CA ARG A 63 12.06 -21.00 -4.79
C ARG A 63 13.49 -21.02 -5.34
N LYS A 64 14.10 -19.84 -5.55
CA LYS A 64 15.48 -19.73 -6.01
C LYS A 64 16.45 -20.26 -4.96
N GLU A 65 16.22 -19.97 -3.68
CA GLU A 65 17.03 -20.51 -2.59
C GLU A 65 16.86 -22.03 -2.47
N ASP A 66 15.65 -22.56 -2.63
CA ASP A 66 15.43 -24.01 -2.64
C ASP A 66 16.22 -24.71 -3.75
N ALA A 67 16.18 -24.16 -4.97
CA ALA A 67 16.95 -24.68 -6.10
C ALA A 67 18.46 -24.71 -5.81
N LYS A 68 19.00 -23.66 -5.17
CA LYS A 68 20.41 -23.62 -4.77
C LYS A 68 20.75 -24.67 -3.72
N VAL A 69 19.91 -24.84 -2.70
CA VAL A 69 20.10 -25.85 -1.65
C VAL A 69 20.05 -27.25 -2.23
N THR A 70 19.08 -27.52 -3.11
CA THR A 70 18.92 -28.79 -3.82
C THR A 70 20.15 -29.12 -4.66
N GLU A 71 20.68 -28.12 -5.38
CA GLU A 71 21.90 -28.29 -6.19
C GLU A 71 23.14 -28.49 -5.31
N LEU A 72 23.24 -27.81 -4.17
CA LEU A 72 24.32 -28.03 -3.22
C LEU A 72 24.29 -29.45 -2.65
N ILE A 73 23.12 -29.96 -2.25
CA ILE A 73 22.96 -31.34 -1.77
C ILE A 73 23.40 -32.32 -2.87
N ARG A 74 23.05 -32.06 -4.13
CA ARG A 74 23.48 -32.88 -5.28
C ARG A 74 25.00 -32.90 -5.41
N ILE A 75 25.64 -31.73 -5.42
CA ILE A 75 27.11 -31.61 -5.56
C ILE A 75 27.83 -32.31 -4.38
N LEU A 76 27.30 -32.21 -3.16
CA LEU A 76 27.89 -32.85 -1.98
C LEU A 76 27.74 -34.38 -2.01
N ALA A 77 26.62 -34.89 -2.51
CA ALA A 77 26.42 -36.32 -2.73
C ALA A 77 27.34 -36.84 -3.85
N ASP A 78 27.45 -36.12 -4.97
CA ASP A 78 28.33 -36.47 -6.10
C ASP A 78 29.82 -36.54 -5.70
N LYS A 79 30.21 -35.80 -4.65
CA LYS A 79 31.58 -35.76 -4.11
C LYS A 79 31.79 -36.74 -2.95
N ASP A 80 30.84 -37.63 -2.68
CA ASP A 80 30.87 -38.57 -1.55
C ASP A 80 31.06 -37.89 -0.17
N VAL A 81 30.69 -36.61 -0.05
CA VAL A 81 30.73 -35.88 1.24
C VAL A 81 29.50 -36.22 2.09
N LEU A 82 28.36 -36.46 1.44
CA LEU A 82 27.12 -36.91 2.06
C LEU A 82 26.82 -38.34 1.61
N SER A 83 26.43 -39.19 2.56
CA SER A 83 25.85 -40.49 2.22
C SER A 83 24.50 -40.34 1.51
N PRO A 84 24.06 -41.34 0.72
CA PRO A 84 22.76 -41.30 0.05
C PRO A 84 21.58 -41.10 1.01
N ASP A 85 21.67 -41.68 2.22
CA ASP A 85 20.64 -41.55 3.26
C ASP A 85 20.59 -40.12 3.83
N GLU A 86 21.74 -39.48 4.04
CA GLU A 86 21.81 -38.09 4.50
C GLU A 86 21.31 -37.11 3.45
N ALA A 87 21.66 -37.33 2.18
CA ALA A 87 21.16 -36.53 1.06
C ALA A 87 19.63 -36.64 0.92
N ASN A 88 19.09 -37.85 1.05
CA ASN A 88 17.63 -38.08 1.03
C ASN A 88 16.93 -37.44 2.22
N LYS A 89 17.52 -37.53 3.42
CA LYS A 89 17.00 -36.87 4.61
C LYS A 89 16.95 -35.35 4.43
N LEU A 90 18.01 -34.73 3.92
CA LEU A 90 18.04 -33.28 3.67
C LEU A 90 17.02 -32.84 2.62
N ARG A 91 16.80 -33.64 1.57
CA ARG A 91 15.74 -33.38 0.56
C ARG A 91 14.34 -33.49 1.16
N SER A 92 14.12 -34.45 2.06
CA SER A 92 12.82 -34.67 2.72
C SER A 92 12.42 -33.59 3.72
N LEU A 93 13.36 -32.71 4.10
CA LEU A 93 13.05 -31.59 4.98
C LEU A 93 12.22 -30.51 4.27
N GLU A 94 12.06 -30.58 2.94
CA GLU A 94 11.38 -29.58 2.13
C GLU A 94 11.67 -28.17 2.66
N PRO A 95 12.95 -27.74 2.68
CA PRO A 95 13.35 -26.51 3.35
C PRO A 95 12.51 -25.31 2.88
N PHE A 96 12.01 -25.38 1.64
CA PHE A 96 10.90 -24.55 1.17
C PHE A 96 9.81 -25.37 0.47
N PRO A 97 8.54 -24.93 0.55
CA PRO A 97 7.41 -25.62 -0.08
C PRO A 97 7.57 -25.68 -1.60
N GLN A 98 7.69 -26.91 -2.11
CA GLN A 98 7.66 -27.26 -3.53
C GLN A 98 6.19 -27.40 -3.95
N ARG A 99 5.84 -26.87 -5.12
CA ARG A 99 4.48 -26.99 -5.67
C ARG A 99 4.33 -28.27 -6.46
#